data_AF-G7W5L6-F1
#
_entry.id   AF-G7W5L6-F1
#
_cell.length_a   1.000
_cell.length_b   1.000
_cell.length_c   1.000
_cell.angle_alpha   90.00
_cell.angle_beta   90.00
_cell.angle_gamma   90.00
#
_symmetry.space_group_name_H-M   'P 1'
#
loop_
_entity.id
_entity.type
_entity.pdbx_description
1 polymer ?
#
loop_
_entity_poly.entity_id
_entity_poly.type
_entity_poly.pdbx_seq_one_letter_code
_entity_poly.pdbx_strand_id
1 'polypeptide(L)'
;MRERIKRRKEDGFTLIELMIVIAVIGILAVVLVPKMSSIKDSAKATGVITNAKSIEAYTIANIDKWVANGDDDDAILGHISDQFGDSGDDEITNPYEGGEGLSDDEGVGMVVVTVSGNEVTIKGYGNSDSDVVYNNTVKPY
;
A
#
# COMPACT_ATOMS: atom_id res chain seq x y z
N MET A 1 -72.68 32.84 18.26
CA MET A 1 -71.51 32.86 19.17
C MET A 1 -70.30 32.43 18.35
N ARG A 2 -69.34 33.33 18.06
CA ARG A 2 -68.16 33.00 17.23
C ARG A 2 -67.00 32.63 18.14
N GLU A 3 -66.54 31.38 18.10
CA GLU A 3 -65.28 30.97 18.74
C GLU A 3 -64.10 31.64 18.03
N ARG A 4 -63.26 32.33 18.79
CA ARG A 4 -62.01 32.91 18.27
C ARG A 4 -60.95 31.81 18.28
N ILE A 5 -60.52 31.36 17.11
CA ILE A 5 -59.36 30.46 16.97
C ILE A 5 -58.14 31.15 17.59
N LYS A 6 -57.65 30.61 18.70
CA LYS A 6 -56.47 31.08 19.42
C LYS A 6 -55.24 30.66 18.62
N ARG A 7 -54.64 31.58 17.84
CA ARG A 7 -53.36 31.30 17.16
C ARG A 7 -52.34 30.94 18.23
N ARG A 8 -51.75 29.75 18.14
CA ARG A 8 -50.60 29.38 18.97
C ARG A 8 -49.46 30.32 18.57
N LYS A 9 -48.75 30.89 19.54
CA LYS A 9 -47.50 31.58 19.25
C LYS A 9 -46.52 30.50 18.81
N GLU A 10 -46.18 30.50 17.54
CA GLU A 10 -45.04 29.74 17.03
C GLU A 10 -43.81 30.56 17.39
N ASP A 11 -42.97 30.03 18.27
CA ASP A 11 -41.71 30.68 18.61
C ASP A 11 -40.80 30.65 17.38
N GLY A 12 -40.52 31.83 16.83
CA GLY A 12 -39.66 31.99 15.67
C GLY A 12 -38.19 31.81 16.04
N PHE A 13 -37.42 31.22 15.14
CA PHE A 13 -35.98 31.05 15.29
C PHE A 13 -35.27 32.40 15.37
N THR A 14 -34.42 32.60 16.38
CA THR A 14 -33.68 33.85 16.54
C THR A 14 -32.40 33.85 15.68
N LEU A 15 -31.98 35.04 15.25
CA LEU A 15 -30.70 35.19 14.53
C LEU A 15 -29.51 34.73 15.38
N ILE A 16 -29.57 34.92 16.70
CA ILE A 16 -28.51 34.50 17.61
C ILE A 16 -28.39 32.98 17.71
N GLU A 17 -29.52 32.25 17.70
CA GLU A 17 -29.50 30.79 17.62
C GLU A 17 -28.85 30.32 16.33
N LEU A 18 -29.14 30.96 15.20
CA LEU A 18 -28.49 30.63 13.93
C LEU A 18 -26.97 30.84 13.99
N MET A 19 -26.54 31.97 14.57
CA MET A 19 -25.13 32.34 14.66
C MET A 19 -24.33 31.37 15.54
N ILE A 20 -24.90 30.92 16.66
CA ILE A 20 -24.23 29.95 17.54
C ILE A 20 -24.10 28.60 16.83
N VAL A 21 -25.14 28.17 16.09
CA VAL A 21 -25.11 26.89 15.37
C VAL A 21 -24.00 26.87 14.32
N ILE A 22 -23.87 27.92 13.50
CA ILE A 22 -22.79 27.98 12.49
C ILE A 22 -21.41 28.10 13.15
N ALA A 23 -21.30 28.78 14.29
CA ALA A 23 -20.05 28.87 15.05
C ALA A 23 -19.60 27.50 15.58
N VAL A 24 -20.52 26.71 16.14
CA VAL A 24 -20.23 25.35 16.63
C VAL A 24 -19.91 24.40 15.48
N ILE A 25 -20.67 24.44 14.37
CA ILE A 25 -20.38 23.63 13.17
C ILE A 25 -18.98 23.96 12.62
N GLY A 26 -18.61 25.25 12.59
CA GLY A 26 -17.29 25.69 12.16
C GLY A 26 -16.14 25.11 12.98
N ILE A 27 -16.29 25.05 14.31
CA ILE A 27 -15.29 24.44 15.21
C ILE A 27 -15.20 22.94 14.98
N LEU A 28 -16.34 22.25 14.90
CA LEU A 28 -16.39 20.80 14.71
C LEU A 28 -15.79 20.37 13.36
N ALA A 29 -16.03 21.14 12.29
CA ALA A 29 -15.51 20.86 10.96
C ALA A 29 -13.97 20.80 10.90
N VAL A 30 -13.28 21.61 11.71
CA VAL A 30 -11.80 21.64 11.76
C VAL A 30 -11.22 20.38 12.42
N VAL A 31 -11.87 19.88 13.47
CA VAL A 31 -11.40 18.70 14.22
C VAL A 31 -11.72 17.40 13.49
N LEU A 32 -12.71 17.42 12.59
CA LEU A 32 -13.21 16.26 11.87
C LEU A 32 -12.36 15.81 10.67
N VAL A 33 -11.24 16.47 10.35
CA VAL A 33 -10.37 16.04 9.24
C VAL A 33 -9.31 15.07 9.76
N PRO A 34 -9.51 13.74 9.69
CA PRO A 34 -8.45 12.78 10.00
C PRO A 34 -7.31 12.96 8.99
N LYS A 35 -6.06 12.85 9.47
CA LYS A 35 -4.87 12.88 8.62
C LYS A 35 -4.83 11.59 7.76
N MET A 36 -5.40 11.66 6.56
CA MET A 36 -5.49 10.53 5.64
C MET A 36 -4.13 10.11 5.05
N SER A 37 -3.12 10.99 5.06
CA SER A 37 -1.81 10.72 4.41
C SER A 37 -1.11 9.50 4.99
N SER A 38 -0.91 9.46 6.31
CA SER A 38 -0.15 8.38 6.96
C SER A 38 -0.82 7.00 6.83
N ILE A 39 -2.16 6.97 6.77
CA ILE A 39 -2.91 5.72 6.59
C ILE A 39 -2.69 5.16 5.18
N LYS A 40 -2.67 6.04 4.16
CA LYS A 40 -2.39 5.63 2.78
C LYS A 40 -0.97 5.10 2.64
N ASP A 41 0.01 5.75 3.26
CA ASP A 41 1.41 5.33 3.18
C ASP A 41 1.64 3.97 3.86
N SER A 42 1.04 3.73 5.04
CA SER A 42 1.08 2.40 5.68
C SER A 42 0.42 1.30 4.84
N ALA A 43 -0.69 1.61 4.17
CA ALA A 43 -1.37 0.65 3.30
C ALA A 43 -0.52 0.32 2.06
N LYS A 44 0.13 1.32 1.46
CA LYS A 44 1.06 1.14 0.34
C LYS A 44 2.28 0.29 0.73
N ALA A 45 2.90 0.59 1.87
CA ALA A 45 4.00 -0.22 2.41
C ALA A 45 3.59 -1.69 2.63
N THR A 46 2.36 -1.93 3.11
CA THR A 46 1.82 -3.29 3.25
C THR A 46 1.67 -4.00 1.90
N GLY A 47 1.34 -3.26 0.84
CA GLY A 47 1.33 -3.77 -0.53
C GLY A 47 2.71 -4.25 -0.97
N VAL A 48 3.76 -3.45 -0.74
CA VAL A 48 5.15 -3.82 -1.08
C VAL A 48 5.58 -5.07 -0.34
N ILE A 49 5.28 -5.15 0.96
CA ILE A 49 5.57 -6.34 1.77
C ILE A 49 4.84 -7.57 1.22
N THR A 50 3.61 -7.41 0.74
CA THR A 50 2.83 -8.51 0.17
C THR A 50 3.46 -8.99 -1.14
N ASN A 51 3.82 -8.07 -2.04
CA ASN A 51 4.53 -8.39 -3.28
C ASN A 51 5.84 -9.15 -3.01
N ALA A 52 6.65 -8.65 -2.07
CA ALA A 52 7.92 -9.27 -1.71
C ALA A 52 7.75 -10.68 -1.12
N LYS A 53 6.69 -10.91 -0.33
CA LYS A 53 6.34 -12.24 0.21
C LYS A 53 5.84 -13.21 -0.86
N SER A 54 5.13 -12.73 -1.87
CA SER A 54 4.72 -13.58 -3.00
C SER A 54 5.94 -14.09 -3.76
N ILE A 55 6.91 -13.20 -4.02
CA ILE A 55 8.19 -13.57 -4.63
C ILE A 55 8.94 -14.56 -3.73
N GLU A 56 9.07 -14.25 -2.44
CA GLU A 56 9.74 -15.14 -1.47
C GLU A 56 9.15 -16.55 -1.47
N ALA A 57 7.82 -16.67 -1.39
CA ALA A 57 7.14 -17.96 -1.38
C ALA A 57 7.40 -18.75 -2.67
N TYR A 58 7.40 -18.07 -3.82
CA TYR A 58 7.72 -18.68 -5.10
C TYR A 58 9.17 -19.13 -5.19
N THR A 59 10.11 -18.30 -4.72
CA THR A 59 11.54 -18.64 -4.65
C THR A 59 11.77 -19.84 -3.75
N ILE A 60 11.20 -19.88 -2.54
CA ILE A 60 11.34 -21.02 -1.61
C ILE A 60 10.84 -22.32 -2.25
N ALA A 61 9.75 -22.27 -3.02
CA ALA A 61 9.17 -23.47 -3.63
C ALA A 61 10.00 -24.05 -4.78
N ASN A 62 10.93 -23.28 -5.36
CA ASN A 62 11.61 -23.65 -6.60
C ASN A 62 13.14 -23.55 -6.56
N ILE A 63 13.72 -22.85 -5.58
CA ILE A 63 15.17 -22.64 -5.49
C ILE A 63 15.96 -23.95 -5.51
N ASP A 64 15.51 -24.98 -4.81
CA ASP A 64 16.16 -26.29 -4.80
C ASP A 64 16.18 -26.95 -6.19
N LYS A 65 15.12 -26.74 -6.99
CA LYS A 65 15.02 -27.28 -8.34
C LYS A 65 15.93 -26.54 -9.31
N TRP A 66 15.93 -25.21 -9.26
CA TRP A 66 16.79 -24.38 -10.10
C TRP A 66 18.27 -24.70 -9.85
N VAL A 67 18.64 -24.79 -8.57
CA VAL A 67 20.00 -25.18 -8.16
C VAL A 67 20.34 -26.61 -8.62
N ALA A 68 19.42 -27.56 -8.49
CA ALA A 68 19.63 -28.93 -8.97
C ALA A 68 19.76 -29.03 -10.50
N ASN A 69 19.11 -28.14 -11.25
CA ASN A 69 19.22 -28.03 -12.71
C ASN A 69 20.53 -27.38 -13.16
N GLY A 70 21.28 -26.76 -12.23
CA GLY A 70 22.49 -26.02 -12.55
C GLY A 70 22.21 -24.64 -13.13
N ASP A 71 21.06 -24.05 -12.82
CA ASP A 71 20.72 -22.68 -13.21
C ASP A 71 21.71 -21.71 -12.56
N ASP A 72 22.21 -20.76 -13.33
CA ASP A 72 23.08 -19.68 -12.86
C ASP A 72 22.26 -18.51 -12.29
N ASP A 73 22.95 -17.51 -11.73
CA ASP A 73 22.31 -16.37 -11.07
C ASP A 73 21.33 -15.63 -12.03
N ASP A 74 21.69 -15.51 -13.31
CA ASP A 74 20.86 -14.88 -14.34
C ASP A 74 19.61 -15.72 -14.66
N ALA A 75 19.74 -17.05 -14.76
CA ALA A 75 18.59 -17.93 -14.98
C ALA A 75 17.62 -17.91 -13.79
N ILE A 76 18.12 -17.88 -12.55
CA ILE A 76 17.30 -17.78 -11.34
C ILE A 76 16.52 -16.45 -11.32
N LEU A 77 17.18 -15.34 -11.65
CA LEU A 77 16.50 -14.05 -11.80
C LEU A 77 15.46 -14.08 -12.91
N GLY A 78 15.77 -14.72 -14.04
CA GLY A 78 14.86 -14.90 -15.17
C GLY A 78 13.55 -15.58 -14.76
N HIS A 79 13.61 -16.70 -14.02
CA HIS A 79 12.39 -17.38 -13.56
C HIS A 79 11.50 -16.50 -12.68
N ILE A 80 12.09 -15.63 -11.86
CA ILE A 80 11.34 -14.71 -10.98
C ILE A 80 10.75 -13.57 -11.82
N SER A 81 11.52 -13.00 -12.74
CA SER A 81 11.07 -11.95 -13.65
C SER A 81 9.96 -12.43 -14.58
N ASP A 82 10.05 -13.65 -15.09
CA ASP A 82 9.02 -14.24 -15.96
C ASP A 82 7.71 -14.49 -15.20
N GLN A 83 7.77 -14.75 -13.89
CA GLN A 83 6.57 -14.93 -13.06
C GLN A 83 5.93 -13.60 -12.66
N PHE A 84 6.74 -12.61 -12.26
CA PHE A 84 6.26 -11.42 -11.53
C PHE A 84 6.52 -10.08 -12.24
N GLY A 85 7.26 -10.06 -13.35
CA GLY A 85 7.52 -8.85 -14.14
C GLY A 85 6.31 -8.40 -14.96
N ASP A 86 6.46 -7.30 -15.72
CA ASP A 86 5.41 -6.61 -16.51
C ASP A 86 4.63 -7.51 -17.48
N SER A 87 5.23 -8.63 -17.91
CA SER A 87 4.58 -9.61 -18.80
C SER A 87 4.36 -10.97 -18.14
N GLY A 88 4.51 -11.04 -16.82
CA GLY A 88 4.41 -12.27 -16.05
C GLY A 88 2.97 -12.70 -15.74
N ASP A 89 2.81 -13.98 -15.43
CA ASP A 89 1.50 -14.56 -15.09
C ASP A 89 0.89 -13.94 -13.82
N ASP A 90 1.74 -13.53 -12.88
CA ASP A 90 1.39 -12.91 -11.61
C ASP A 90 2.09 -11.54 -11.45
N GLU A 91 2.06 -10.71 -12.50
CA GLU A 91 2.63 -9.35 -12.50
C GLU A 91 2.33 -8.62 -11.18
N ILE A 92 3.39 -8.15 -10.52
CA ILE A 92 3.25 -7.31 -9.32
C ILE A 92 3.26 -5.83 -9.69
N THR A 93 2.35 -5.07 -9.10
CA THR A 93 2.25 -3.62 -9.32
C THR A 93 2.85 -2.83 -8.16
N ASN A 94 3.53 -1.73 -8.45
CA ASN A 94 4.02 -0.77 -7.46
C ASN A 94 2.85 -0.07 -6.75
N PRO A 95 2.70 -0.19 -5.41
CA PRO A 95 1.60 0.43 -4.67
C PRO A 95 1.70 1.96 -4.54
N TYR A 96 2.89 2.53 -4.73
CA TYR A 96 3.16 3.96 -4.57
C TYR A 96 2.91 4.73 -5.86
N GLU A 97 3.50 4.27 -6.96
CA GLU A 97 3.54 4.98 -8.25
C GLU A 97 2.66 4.32 -9.33
N GLY A 98 2.25 3.06 -9.14
CA GLY A 98 1.67 2.24 -10.20
C GLY A 98 2.75 1.72 -11.16
N GLY A 99 2.35 0.88 -12.12
CA GLY A 99 3.30 0.22 -13.03
C GLY A 99 4.08 -0.90 -12.35
N GLU A 100 5.24 -1.23 -12.93
CA GLU A 100 6.08 -2.37 -12.52
C GLU A 100 6.43 -2.31 -11.02
N GLY A 101 6.17 -3.40 -10.30
CA GLY A 101 6.52 -3.54 -8.88
C GLY A 101 7.84 -4.28 -8.64
N LEU A 102 8.41 -4.92 -9.67
CA LEU A 102 9.69 -5.61 -9.66
C LEU A 102 10.70 -4.79 -10.45
N SER A 103 11.90 -4.55 -9.91
CA SER A 103 12.99 -3.89 -10.63
C SER A 103 14.36 -4.38 -10.19
N ASP A 104 15.36 -4.11 -11.04
CA ASP A 104 16.77 -4.31 -10.71
C ASP A 104 17.34 -3.14 -9.88
N ASP A 105 16.73 -1.96 -9.99
CA ASP A 105 17.13 -0.75 -9.29
C ASP A 105 16.28 -0.49 -8.04
N GLU A 106 16.91 0.06 -7.00
CA GLU A 106 16.21 0.52 -5.79
C GLU A 106 15.27 1.68 -6.15
N GLY A 107 14.04 1.65 -5.62
CA GLY A 107 13.03 2.64 -5.96
C GLY A 107 11.83 2.60 -5.02
N VAL A 108 11.15 3.74 -4.84
CA VAL A 108 9.92 3.87 -4.05
C VAL A 108 8.89 2.83 -4.47
N GLY A 109 8.45 1.99 -3.55
CA GLY A 109 7.44 0.97 -3.81
C GLY A 109 7.90 -0.26 -4.58
N MET A 110 9.19 -0.35 -4.91
CA MET A 110 9.75 -1.44 -5.70
C MET A 110 10.16 -2.63 -4.82
N VAL A 111 10.11 -3.81 -5.41
CA VAL A 111 10.78 -5.01 -4.90
C VAL A 111 11.98 -5.28 -5.79
N VAL A 112 13.16 -5.37 -5.18
CA VAL A 112 14.42 -5.71 -5.84
C VAL A 112 14.86 -7.09 -5.42
N VAL A 113 15.20 -7.91 -6.41
CA VAL A 113 15.68 -9.28 -6.20
C VAL A 113 17.13 -9.34 -6.66
N THR A 114 18.01 -9.88 -5.82
CA THR A 114 19.42 -10.07 -6.14
C THR A 114 19.81 -11.51 -5.87
N VAL A 115 20.42 -12.17 -6.84
CA VAL A 115 20.93 -13.53 -6.69
C VAL A 115 22.44 -13.49 -6.56
N SER A 116 23.00 -14.26 -5.62
CA SER A 116 24.44 -14.41 -5.46
C SER A 116 24.77 -15.80 -4.95
N GLY A 117 25.43 -16.60 -5.79
CA GLY A 117 25.93 -17.93 -5.38
C GLY A 117 24.80 -18.83 -4.89
N ASN A 118 23.69 -18.83 -5.62
CA ASN A 118 22.45 -19.56 -5.34
C ASN A 118 21.63 -19.04 -4.14
N GLU A 119 22.04 -17.94 -3.50
CA GLU A 119 21.21 -17.26 -2.50
C GLU A 119 20.40 -16.15 -3.16
N VAL A 120 19.10 -16.09 -2.89
CA VAL A 120 18.20 -15.07 -3.45
C VAL A 120 17.81 -14.09 -2.35
N THR A 121 18.25 -12.84 -2.48
CA THR A 121 17.89 -11.75 -1.57
C THR A 121 16.76 -10.93 -2.17
N ILE A 122 15.71 -10.72 -1.39
CA ILE A 122 14.49 -9.98 -1.78
C ILE A 122 14.36 -8.78 -0.85
N LYS A 123 14.39 -7.58 -1.43
CA LYS A 123 14.23 -6.31 -0.72
C LYS A 123 13.01 -5.56 -1.22
N GLY A 124 12.16 -5.08 -0.33
CA GLY A 124 11.03 -4.20 -0.66
C GLY A 124 11.26 -2.80 -0.10
N TYR A 125 11.04 -1.79 -0.93
CA TYR A 125 11.23 -0.38 -0.61
C TYR A 125 9.88 0.33 -0.41
N GLY A 126 9.76 1.07 0.68
CA GLY A 126 8.56 1.79 1.09
C GLY A 126 8.46 3.16 0.43
N ASN A 127 8.36 4.21 1.24
CA ASN A 127 8.12 5.58 0.76
C ASN A 127 9.40 6.32 0.32
N SER A 128 10.52 5.60 0.23
CA SER A 128 11.84 6.09 -0.18
C SER A 128 12.71 4.89 -0.57
N ASP A 129 13.67 5.12 -1.46
CA ASP A 129 14.71 4.14 -1.83
C ASP A 129 15.62 3.76 -0.65
N SER A 130 15.59 4.53 0.46
CA SER A 130 16.27 4.20 1.72
C SER A 130 15.37 3.53 2.77
N ASP A 131 14.06 3.47 2.53
CA ASP A 131 13.06 2.93 3.44
C ASP A 131 12.82 1.45 3.13
N VAL A 132 13.70 0.58 3.61
CA VAL A 132 13.56 -0.88 3.41
C VAL A 132 12.48 -1.42 4.35
N VAL A 133 11.31 -1.75 3.79
CA VAL A 133 10.15 -2.30 4.53
C VAL A 133 10.15 -3.82 4.57
N TYR A 134 10.94 -4.45 3.70
CA TYR A 134 11.12 -5.90 3.64
C TYR A 134 12.54 -6.25 3.21
N ASN A 135 13.16 -7.23 3.87
CA ASN A 135 14.48 -7.74 3.50
C ASN A 135 14.64 -9.18 3.99
N ASN A 136 14.69 -10.14 3.07
CA ASN A 136 14.98 -11.52 3.40
C ASN A 136 15.85 -12.21 2.35
N THR A 137 16.61 -13.21 2.77
CA THR A 137 17.45 -14.04 1.90
C THR A 137 16.99 -15.50 1.97
N VAL A 138 16.61 -16.04 0.82
CA VAL A 138 16.26 -17.45 0.62
C VAL A 138 17.49 -18.23 0.19
N LYS A 139 17.69 -19.40 0.78
CA LYS A 139 18.81 -20.31 0.49
C LYS A 139 18.28 -21.69 0.10
N PRO A 140 18.94 -22.40 -0.82
CA PRO A 140 18.64 -23.80 -1.09
C PRO A 140 18.99 -24.67 0.13
N TYR A 141 18.31 -25.80 0.27
CA TYR A 141 18.51 -26.77 1.35
C TYR A 141 19.64 -27.77 1.09
#